data_AF-A0A2S6AZ66-F1
#
_entry.id   AF-A0A2S6AZ66-F1
#
_cell.length_a   1.000
_cell.length_b   1.000
_cell.length_c   1.000
_cell.angle_alpha   90.00
_cell.angle_beta   90.00
_cell.angle_gamma   90.00
#
_symmetry.space_group_name_H-M   'P 1'
#
loop_
_entity.id
_entity.type
_entity.pdbx_description
1 polymer ?
#
loop_
_entity_poly.entity_id
_entity_poly.type
_entity_poly.pdbx_seq_one_letter_code
_entity_poly.pdbx_strand_id
1 'polypeptide(L)'
;TNMAPHNLVEVISAARHLIANPDATLDDLMRFVPGPDLPSGGRIVGLDGIRDAYATGRGSFKTRAKVEVEQLSARRTGLVVTELPYMV
;
A
#
# COMPACT_ATOMS: atom_id res chain seq x y z
N THR A 1 12.36 -14.02 5.53
CA THR A 1 12.00 -12.60 5.59
C THR A 1 10.99 -12.30 4.51
N ASN A 2 9.90 -11.61 4.82
CA ASN A 2 8.90 -11.19 3.85
C ASN A 2 8.69 -9.68 4.01
N MET A 3 9.23 -8.90 3.06
CA MET A 3 9.12 -7.44 3.05
C MET A 3 8.41 -7.05 1.75
N ALA A 4 7.31 -6.32 1.88
CA ALA A 4 6.56 -5.85 0.73
C ALA A 4 7.37 -4.78 -0.03
N PRO A 5 7.19 -4.67 -1.36
CA PRO A 5 7.82 -3.60 -2.14
C PRO A 5 7.24 -2.22 -1.80
N HIS A 6 8.05 -1.19 -1.99
CA HIS A 6 7.71 0.21 -1.72
C HIS A 6 8.07 1.11 -2.89
N ASN A 7 7.41 2.25 -2.96
CA ASN A 7 7.72 3.25 -3.96
C ASN A 7 9.10 3.89 -3.70
N LEU A 8 9.97 3.89 -4.72
CA LEU A 8 11.33 4.41 -4.59
C LEU A 8 11.38 5.89 -4.20
N VAL A 9 10.49 6.71 -4.75
CA VAL A 9 10.47 8.16 -4.51
C VAL A 9 10.06 8.46 -3.07
N GLU A 10 9.07 7.73 -2.55
CA GLU A 10 8.61 7.83 -1.17
C GLU A 10 9.73 7.46 -0.19
N VAL A 11 10.40 6.32 -0.42
CA VAL A 11 11.49 5.83 0.43
C VAL A 11 12.67 6.82 0.44
N ILE A 12 13.08 7.35 -0.72
CA ILE A 12 14.16 8.35 -0.79
C ILE A 12 13.74 9.63 -0.05
N SER A 13 12.49 10.04 -0.17
CA SER A 13 11.99 11.25 0.52
C SER A 13 12.00 11.09 2.04
N ALA A 14 11.54 9.94 2.54
CA ALA A 14 11.62 9.61 3.97
C ALA A 14 13.06 9.54 4.48
N ALA A 15 13.97 8.91 3.72
CA ALA A 15 15.37 8.83 4.09
C ALA A 15 16.02 10.22 4.19
N ARG A 16 15.75 11.10 3.21
CA ARG A 16 16.22 12.49 3.26
C ARG A 16 15.64 13.26 4.45
N HIS A 17 14.36 13.04 4.78
CA HIS A 17 13.72 13.66 5.92
C HIS A 17 14.36 13.22 7.25
N LEU A 18 14.61 11.92 7.40
CA LEU A 18 15.24 11.35 8.59
C LEU A 18 16.70 11.82 8.77
N ILE A 19 17.45 11.97 7.67
CA ILE A 19 18.80 12.55 7.71
C ILE A 19 18.77 13.98 8.25
N ALA A 20 17.79 14.78 7.83
CA ALA A 20 17.64 16.16 8.28
C ALA A 20 17.02 16.28 9.69
N ASN A 21 16.22 15.30 10.11
CA ASN A 21 15.50 15.27 11.38
C ASN A 21 15.70 13.90 12.04
N PRO A 22 16.85 13.67 12.73
CA PRO A 22 17.18 12.35 13.27
C PRO A 22 16.18 11.82 14.32
N ASP A 23 15.47 12.72 15.00
CA ASP A 23 14.45 12.40 16.02
C ASP A 23 13.05 12.22 15.41
N ALA A 24 12.92 12.19 14.08
CA ALA A 24 11.64 12.00 13.41
C ALA A 24 10.95 10.72 13.88
N THR A 25 9.68 10.84 14.26
CA THR A 25 8.89 9.72 14.74
C THR A 25 8.44 8.83 13.58
N LEU A 26 7.97 7.62 13.92
CA LEU A 26 7.34 6.75 12.93
C LEU A 26 6.20 7.48 12.18
N ASP A 27 5.39 8.26 12.88
CA ASP A 27 4.26 9.00 12.32
C ASP A 27 4.74 10.04 11.32
N ASP A 28 5.88 10.66 11.59
CA ASP A 28 6.49 11.62 10.69
C ASP A 28 6.97 10.96 9.40
N LEU A 29 7.59 9.78 9.49
CA LEU A 29 8.06 9.02 8.33
C LEU A 29 6.92 8.39 7.54
N MET A 30 5.85 7.95 8.19
CA MET A 30 4.65 7.42 7.51
C MET A 30 3.94 8.44 6.64
N ARG A 31 4.13 9.76 6.87
CA ARG A 31 3.64 10.80 5.94
C ARG A 31 4.36 10.76 4.59
N PHE A 32 5.58 10.23 4.54
CA PHE A 32 6.36 10.06 3.32
C PHE A 32 6.22 8.67 2.71
N VAL A 33 6.12 7.63 3.56
CA VAL A 33 5.91 6.23 3.14
C VAL A 33 4.63 5.70 3.79
N PRO A 34 3.44 6.01 3.24
CA PRO A 34 2.16 5.64 3.86
C PRO A 34 1.94 4.13 3.92
N GLY A 35 2.56 3.38 2.99
CA GLY A 35 2.41 1.95 2.88
C GLY A 35 3.25 1.34 1.76
N PRO A 36 3.18 0.02 1.59
CA PRO A 36 3.74 -0.68 0.44
C PRO A 36 3.12 -0.22 -0.88
N ASP A 37 3.92 -0.26 -1.95
CA ASP A 37 3.49 -0.02 -3.33
C ASP A 37 3.72 -1.30 -4.12
N LEU A 38 2.62 -1.99 -4.42
CA LEU A 38 2.66 -3.33 -4.98
C LEU A 38 2.68 -3.25 -6.51
N PRO A 39 3.60 -3.95 -7.20
CA PRO A 39 3.77 -3.82 -8.66
C PRO A 39 2.58 -4.35 -9.46
N SER A 40 1.76 -5.22 -8.86
CA SER A 40 0.51 -5.71 -9.47
C SER A 40 -0.67 -4.75 -9.28
N GLY A 41 -0.47 -3.62 -8.61
CA GLY A 41 -1.52 -2.72 -8.15
C GLY A 41 -2.37 -3.35 -7.06
N GLY A 42 -3.68 -3.14 -7.17
CA GLY A 42 -4.65 -3.52 -6.15
C GLY A 42 -4.75 -2.46 -5.05
N ARG A 43 -5.67 -2.69 -4.11
CA ARG A 43 -5.91 -1.79 -2.98
C ARG A 43 -5.54 -2.47 -1.68
N ILE A 44 -4.74 -1.78 -0.87
CA ILE A 44 -4.55 -2.16 0.52
C ILE A 44 -5.80 -1.73 1.30
N VAL A 45 -6.30 -2.62 2.16
CA VAL A 45 -7.49 -2.39 2.99
C VAL A 45 -7.06 -2.20 4.44
N GLY A 46 -7.19 -0.97 4.92
CA GLY A 46 -6.77 -0.56 6.27
C GLY A 46 -5.28 -0.26 6.36
N LEU A 47 -4.91 0.65 7.26
CA LEU A 47 -3.53 1.10 7.46
C LEU A 47 -2.92 0.59 8.78
N ASP A 48 -3.74 0.11 9.72
CA ASP A 48 -3.28 -0.30 11.05
C ASP A 48 -2.21 -1.40 10.97
N GLY A 49 -2.43 -2.41 10.11
CA GLY A 49 -1.46 -3.48 9.91
C GLY A 49 -0.14 -3.05 9.25
N ILE A 50 -0.14 -1.93 8.51
CA ILE A 50 1.09 -1.33 7.97
C ILE A 50 1.85 -0.63 9.09
N ARG A 51 1.15 0.16 9.90
CA ARG A 51 1.75 0.86 11.05
C ARG A 51 2.43 -0.14 12.00
N ASP A 52 1.74 -1.22 12.34
CA ASP A 52 2.29 -2.28 13.19
C ASP A 52 3.53 -2.92 12.56
N ALA A 53 3.50 -3.17 11.25
CA ALA A 53 4.64 -3.70 10.51
C ALA A 53 5.84 -2.76 10.54
N TYR A 54 5.64 -1.45 10.43
CA TYR A 54 6.74 -0.49 10.53
C TYR A 54 7.28 -0.33 11.95
N ALA A 55 6.40 -0.34 12.96
CA ALA A 55 6.80 -0.18 14.36
C ALA A 55 7.56 -1.39 14.89
N THR A 56 7.13 -2.61 14.51
CA THR A 56 7.60 -3.85 15.16
C THR A 56 8.33 -4.80 14.21
N GLY A 57 8.34 -4.51 12.91
CA GLY A 57 8.77 -5.45 11.88
C GLY A 57 7.77 -6.58 11.61
N ARG A 58 6.61 -6.60 12.28
CA ARG A 58 5.54 -7.60 12.11
C ARG A 58 4.18 -6.92 11.98
N GLY A 59 3.47 -7.26 10.91
CA GLY A 59 2.10 -6.80 10.71
C GLY A 59 1.47 -7.54 9.55
N SER A 60 0.14 -7.51 9.50
CA SER A 60 -0.63 -8.10 8.42
C SER A 60 -1.58 -7.06 7.86
N PHE A 61 -1.55 -6.87 6.55
CA PHE A 61 -2.50 -6.04 5.83
C PHE A 61 -3.17 -6.87 4.75
N LYS A 62 -4.41 -6.50 4.41
CA LYS A 62 -5.18 -7.19 3.38
C LYS A 62 -5.07 -6.42 2.07
N THR A 63 -4.92 -7.15 0.99
CA THR A 63 -4.96 -6.61 -0.38
C THR A 63 -6.26 -7.04 -1.05
N ARG A 64 -6.78 -6.19 -1.94
CA ARG A 64 -8.01 -6.44 -2.70
C ARG A 64 -7.79 -6.08 -4.16
N ALA A 65 -8.39 -6.87 -5.06
CA ALA A 65 -8.45 -6.55 -6.47
C ALA A 65 -9.17 -5.19 -6.70
N LYS A 66 -8.74 -4.47 -7.74
CA LYS A 66 -9.49 -3.31 -8.22
C LYS A 66 -10.56 -3.81 -9.18
N VAL A 67 -11.80 -3.45 -8.89
CA VAL A 67 -12.96 -3.91 -9.65
C VAL A 67 -13.81 -2.71 -10.03
N GLU A 68 -14.15 -2.62 -11.29
CA GLU A 68 -15.08 -1.65 -11.84
C GLU A 68 -16.41 -2.33 -12.14
N VAL A 69 -17.51 -1.63 -11.87
CA VAL A 69 -18.87 -2.13 -12.10
C VAL A 69 -19.37 -1.47 -13.38
N GLU A 70 -19.58 -2.26 -14.42
CA GLU A 70 -20.00 -1.76 -15.73
C GLU A 70 -21.39 -2.26 -16.12
N GLN A 71 -22.21 -1.38 -16.71
CA GLN A 71 -23.51 -1.76 -17.25
C GLN A 71 -23.33 -2.32 -18.68
N LEU A 72 -23.33 -3.65 -18.82
CA LEU A 72 -23.15 -4.32 -20.11
C LEU A 72 -24.42 -4.25 -20.99
N SER A 73 -25.60 -4.22 -20.35
CA SER A 73 -26.89 -3.99 -21.02
C SER A 73 -27.94 -3.50 -20.02
N ALA A 74 -29.13 -3.11 -20.48
CA ALA A 74 -30.20 -2.60 -19.62
C ALA A 74 -30.59 -3.53 -18.45
N ARG A 75 -30.30 -4.84 -18.53
CA ARG A 75 -30.58 -5.83 -17.48
C ARG A 75 -29.35 -6.58 -16.99
N ARG A 76 -28.14 -6.25 -17.46
CA ARG A 76 -26.91 -6.96 -17.13
C ARG A 76 -25.83 -6.01 -16.66
N THR A 77 -25.30 -6.30 -15.48
CA THR A 77 -24.13 -5.63 -14.90
C THR A 77 -22.96 -6.62 -14.91
N GLY A 78 -21.79 -6.14 -15.31
CA GLY A 78 -20.52 -6.86 -15.29
C GLY A 78 -19.59 -6.30 -14.22
N LEU A 79 -18.71 -7.16 -13.72
CA LEU A 79 -17.57 -6.76 -12.89
C LEU A 79 -16.31 -6.91 -13.72
N VAL A 80 -15.60 -5.81 -13.94
CA VAL A 80 -14.33 -5.78 -14.67
C VAL A 80 -13.21 -5.66 -13.65
N VAL A 81 -12.39 -6.70 -13.54
CA VAL A 81 -11.22 -6.70 -12.64
C VAL A 81 -10.04 -6.12 -13.41
N THR A 82 -9.51 -4.99 -12.95
CA THR A 82 -8.42 -4.26 -13.64
C THR A 82 -7.05 -4.51 -13.01
N GLU A 83 -7.00 -4.84 -11.72
CA GLU A 83 -5.76 -5.10 -10.98
C GLU A 83 -5.98 -6.26 -9.98
N LEU A 84 -4.99 -7.14 -9.84
CA LEU A 84 -5.04 -8.29 -8.93
C LEU A 84 -4.11 -8.08 -7.71
N PRO A 85 -4.40 -8.73 -6.57
CA PRO A 85 -3.50 -8.70 -5.42
C PRO A 85 -2.11 -9.25 -5.76
N TYR A 86 -1.08 -8.75 -5.08
CA TYR A 86 0.30 -9.18 -5.27
C TYR A 86 0.50 -10.65 -4.90
N MET A 87 1.28 -11.36 -5.73
CA MET A 87 1.60 -12.80 -5.60
C MET A 87 0.40 -13.75 -5.79
N VAL A 88 -0.67 -13.27 -6.44
CA VAL A 88 -1.80 -14.07 -6.92
C VAL A 88 -1.64 -14.37 -8.40
#